data_AF-A0A319BZF4-F1
#
_entry.id   AF-A0A319BZF4-F1
#
_cell.length_a   1.000
_cell.length_b   1.000
_cell.length_c   1.000
_cell.angle_alpha   90.00
_cell.angle_beta   90.00
_cell.angle_gamma   90.00
#
_symmetry.space_group_name_H-M   'P 1'
#
loop_
_entity.id
_entity.type
_entity.pdbx_description
1 polymer ?
#
loop_
_entity_poly.entity_id
_entity_poly.type
_entity_poly.pdbx_seq_one_letter_code
_entity_poly.pdbx_strand_id
1 'polypeptide(L)'
;MAELDWKFLRPASLEQVASTNTDGLLSEFEIEIRLSQRQIAESYVPPGRRINEALLTDKAFEPKVFTIRLERGSFLTQHDRTGDRQCGDTSRWAMRLVFDRSPYPQPEEWKEMTSSLQAHKTWKWNEFCSHQLHEQGLLTATWSKLREAFFS
;
A
#
# COMPACT_ATOMS: atom_id res chain seq x y z
N MET A 1 1.21 -18.03 -0.31
CA MET A 1 0.85 -16.72 -0.88
C MET A 1 1.19 -16.73 -2.36
N ALA A 2 0.49 -15.99 -3.22
CA ALA A 2 0.81 -15.89 -4.64
C ALA A 2 2.05 -15.01 -4.83
N GLU A 3 2.97 -15.43 -5.70
CA GLU A 3 4.02 -14.55 -6.21
C GLU A 3 3.39 -13.43 -7.07
N LEU A 4 4.01 -12.26 -7.08
CA LEU A 4 3.51 -11.07 -7.78
C LEU A 4 4.56 -10.64 -8.80
N ASP A 5 4.19 -10.75 -10.08
CA ASP A 5 4.97 -10.23 -11.20
C ASP A 5 4.47 -8.83 -11.53
N TRP A 6 5.39 -7.91 -11.82
CA TRP A 6 5.01 -6.56 -12.21
C TRP A 6 6.02 -5.94 -13.16
N LYS A 7 5.55 -5.02 -14.01
CA LYS A 7 6.38 -4.27 -14.95
C LYS A 7 5.85 -2.86 -15.15
N PHE A 8 6.75 -1.93 -15.46
CA PHE A 8 6.37 -0.59 -15.88
C PHE A 8 5.90 -0.60 -17.33
N LEU A 9 4.84 0.13 -17.63
CA LEU A 9 4.39 0.32 -19.01
C LEU A 9 5.17 1.43 -19.71
N ARG A 10 5.64 2.44 -18.96
CA ARG A 10 6.42 3.57 -19.48
C ARG A 10 7.61 3.84 -18.56
N PRO A 11 8.78 3.23 -18.79
CA PRO A 11 9.95 3.40 -17.92
C PRO A 11 10.39 4.87 -17.77
N ALA A 12 10.16 5.68 -18.81
CA ALA A 12 10.54 7.10 -18.83
C ALA A 12 9.85 7.94 -17.73
N SER A 13 8.69 7.50 -17.20
CA SER A 13 8.02 8.23 -16.11
C SER A 13 8.72 8.10 -14.76
N LEU A 14 9.70 7.20 -14.62
CA LEU A 14 10.49 7.00 -13.39
C LEU A 14 11.79 7.76 -13.37
N GLU A 15 12.25 8.27 -14.51
CA GLU A 15 13.48 9.07 -14.59
C GLU A 15 13.31 10.44 -13.90
N GLN A 16 12.06 10.82 -13.59
CA GLN A 16 11.79 11.93 -12.69
C GLN A 16 12.20 11.54 -11.26
N VAL A 17 13.42 11.93 -10.88
CA VAL A 17 13.84 11.95 -9.48
C VAL A 17 12.96 12.97 -8.76
N ALA A 18 11.89 12.49 -8.12
CA ALA A 18 11.03 13.34 -7.33
C ALA A 18 11.86 13.95 -6.19
N SER A 19 11.91 15.27 -6.12
CA SER A 19 12.46 15.97 -4.96
C SER A 19 11.64 15.57 -3.74
N THR A 20 12.25 14.84 -2.81
CA THR A 20 11.58 14.37 -1.59
C THR A 20 11.39 15.49 -0.56
N ASN A 21 11.80 16.72 -0.87
CA ASN A 21 11.81 17.83 0.07
C ASN A 21 10.45 18.52 0.25
N THR A 22 9.46 18.19 -0.58
CA THR A 22 8.12 18.79 -0.52
C THR A 22 7.06 17.72 -0.29
N ASP A 23 6.11 18.01 0.62
CA ASP A 23 4.91 17.21 0.78
C ASP A 23 4.01 17.33 -0.46
N GLY A 24 3.18 16.31 -0.70
CA GLY A 24 2.26 16.24 -1.84
C GLY A 24 2.57 15.10 -2.80
N LEU A 25 2.13 15.24 -4.05
CA LEU A 25 2.34 14.26 -5.10
C LEU A 25 3.80 14.27 -5.54
N LEU A 26 4.49 13.14 -5.38
CA LEU A 26 5.87 12.96 -5.82
C LEU A 26 5.96 12.43 -7.25
N SER A 27 5.09 11.49 -7.59
CA SER A 27 5.10 10.84 -8.90
C SER A 27 3.76 10.17 -9.19
N GLU A 28 3.46 10.03 -10.49
CA GLU A 28 2.33 9.26 -11.01
C GLU A 28 2.81 8.39 -12.17
N PHE A 29 2.52 7.10 -12.11
CA PHE A 29 3.01 6.14 -13.10
C PHE A 29 2.07 4.95 -13.28
N GLU A 30 2.21 4.27 -14.42
CA GLU A 30 1.43 3.09 -14.77
C GLU A 30 2.27 1.81 -14.60
N ILE A 31 1.72 0.84 -13.87
CA ILE A 31 2.29 -0.51 -13.80
C ILE A 31 1.27 -1.54 -14.24
N GLU A 32 1.77 -2.62 -14.83
CA GLU A 32 1.01 -3.86 -14.99
C GLU A 32 1.44 -4.82 -13.89
N ILE A 33 0.47 -5.32 -13.11
CA ILE A 33 0.66 -6.36 -12.11
C ILE A 33 -0.04 -7.63 -12.59
N ARG A 34 0.60 -8.77 -12.37
CA ARG A 34 0.04 -10.10 -12.57
C ARG A 34 0.27 -10.94 -11.32
N LEU A 35 -0.79 -11.59 -10.84
CA LEU A 35 -0.63 -12.63 -9.82
C LEU A 35 -0.14 -13.91 -10.50
N SER A 36 0.89 -14.53 -9.92
CA SER A 36 1.37 -15.84 -10.34
C SER A 36 0.56 -16.93 -9.66
N GLN A 37 0.35 -18.03 -10.38
CA GLN A 37 -0.23 -19.25 -9.81
C GLN A 37 0.74 -19.93 -8.84
N ARG A 38 2.04 -19.65 -8.96
CA ARG A 38 3.09 -20.22 -8.13
C ARG A 38 2.96 -19.76 -6.68
N GLN A 39 3.26 -20.68 -5.78
CA GLN A 39 3.42 -20.35 -4.38
C GLN A 39 4.81 -19.75 -4.17
N ILE A 40 4.89 -18.66 -3.41
CA ILE A 40 6.17 -18.13 -2.96
C ILE A 40 6.91 -19.24 -2.20
N ALA A 41 8.11 -19.60 -2.68
CA ALA A 41 8.98 -20.53 -1.96
C ALA A 41 9.26 -20.00 -0.56
N GLU A 42 9.29 -20.88 0.45
CA GLU A 42 9.51 -20.51 1.87
C GLU A 42 8.46 -19.56 2.46
N SER A 43 7.25 -19.49 1.88
CA SER A 43 6.19 -18.71 2.53
C SER A 43 5.86 -19.25 3.92
N TYR A 44 5.53 -18.37 4.86
CA TYR A 44 5.05 -18.72 6.20
C TYR A 44 3.72 -19.49 6.19
N VAL A 45 3.10 -19.69 5.01
CA VAL A 45 1.88 -20.47 4.87
C VAL A 45 2.23 -21.96 4.96
N PRO A 46 1.66 -22.70 5.93
CA PRO A 46 1.92 -24.13 6.07
C PRO A 46 1.60 -24.92 4.79
N PRO A 47 2.36 -25.98 4.49
CA PRO A 47 2.05 -26.89 3.41
C PRO A 47 0.61 -27.43 3.54
N GLY A 48 -0.10 -27.58 2.41
CA GLY A 48 -1.47 -28.11 2.38
C GLY A 48 -2.59 -27.07 2.58
N ARG A 49 -2.28 -25.79 2.82
CA ARG A 49 -3.29 -24.72 2.77
C ARG A 49 -3.74 -24.46 1.32
N ARG A 50 -5.05 -24.38 1.10
CA ARG A 50 -5.64 -23.90 -0.15
C ARG A 50 -5.26 -22.43 -0.35
N ILE A 51 -4.45 -22.14 -1.36
CA ILE A 51 -4.06 -20.79 -1.76
C ILE A 51 -4.10 -20.67 -3.29
N ASN A 52 -4.01 -19.44 -3.80
CA ASN A 52 -3.94 -19.12 -5.23
C ASN A 52 -5.10 -19.77 -5.99
N GLU A 53 -4.82 -20.67 -6.93
CA GLU A 53 -5.81 -21.36 -7.78
C GLU A 53 -6.88 -22.11 -6.97
N ALA A 54 -6.58 -22.51 -5.73
CA ALA A 54 -7.57 -23.17 -4.89
C ALA A 54 -8.66 -22.20 -4.39
N LEU A 55 -8.40 -20.89 -4.38
CA LEU A 55 -9.30 -19.84 -3.88
C LEU A 55 -9.73 -18.84 -4.95
N LEU A 56 -8.94 -18.67 -6.01
CA LEU A 56 -9.10 -17.66 -7.04
C LEU A 56 -9.47 -18.31 -8.38
N THR A 57 -10.26 -17.58 -9.16
CA THR A 57 -10.57 -17.89 -10.56
C THR A 57 -9.42 -17.47 -11.47
N ASP A 58 -9.41 -17.97 -12.72
CA ASP A 58 -8.37 -17.64 -13.70
C ASP A 58 -8.25 -16.13 -13.97
N LYS A 59 -9.37 -15.41 -13.88
CA LYS A 59 -9.44 -13.95 -14.03
C LYS A 59 -8.56 -13.21 -13.03
N ALA A 60 -8.35 -13.75 -11.83
CA ALA A 60 -7.47 -13.13 -10.83
C ALA A 60 -5.99 -13.09 -11.27
N PHE A 61 -5.59 -14.00 -12.16
CA PHE A 61 -4.22 -14.16 -12.65
C PHE A 61 -3.97 -13.46 -14.00
N GLU A 62 -5.00 -12.82 -14.54
CA GLU A 62 -4.85 -11.95 -15.72
C GLU A 62 -4.05 -10.69 -15.35
N PRO A 63 -3.15 -10.21 -16.22
CA PRO A 63 -2.45 -8.96 -16.01
C PRO A 63 -3.42 -7.79 -15.91
N LYS A 64 -3.18 -6.90 -14.93
CA LYS A 64 -4.00 -5.72 -14.67
C LYS A 64 -3.12 -4.48 -14.64
N VAL A 65 -3.55 -3.47 -15.37
CA VAL A 65 -2.90 -2.16 -15.38
C VAL A 65 -3.48 -1.30 -14.26
N PHE A 66 -2.61 -0.58 -13.58
CA PHE A 66 -2.96 0.36 -12.51
C PHE A 66 -2.24 1.67 -12.73
N THR A 67 -2.94 2.76 -12.45
CA THR A 67 -2.34 4.08 -12.30
C THR A 67 -2.08 4.31 -10.82
N ILE A 68 -0.83 4.59 -10.47
CA ILE A 68 -0.37 4.70 -9.09
C ILE A 68 0.18 6.09 -8.86
N ARG A 69 -0.26 6.71 -7.76
CA ARG A 69 0.28 7.95 -7.24
C ARG A 69 1.14 7.67 -6.01
N LEU A 70 2.36 8.17 -6.01
CA LEU A 70 3.24 8.19 -4.86
C LEU A 70 3.17 9.57 -4.20
N GLU A 71 2.78 9.61 -2.93
CA GLU A 71 2.60 10.83 -2.17
C GLU A 71 3.48 10.84 -0.92
N ARG A 72 3.91 12.04 -0.52
CA ARG A 72 4.60 12.32 0.75
C ARG A 72 3.74 13.22 1.63
N GLY A 73 3.73 12.96 2.94
CA GLY A 73 2.97 13.74 3.91
C GLY A 73 2.87 13.02 5.25
N SER A 74 1.76 13.21 5.95
CA SER A 74 1.48 12.55 7.23
C SER A 74 0.17 11.80 7.15
N PHE A 75 0.24 10.50 6.88
CA PHE A 75 -0.92 9.67 6.57
C PHE A 75 -1.26 8.68 7.67
N LEU A 76 -2.55 8.42 7.85
CA LEU A 76 -3.05 7.23 8.55
C LEU A 76 -3.31 6.13 7.53
N THR A 77 -3.08 4.86 7.91
CA THR A 77 -3.42 3.75 7.04
C THR A 77 -4.94 3.70 6.80
N GLN A 78 -5.37 3.10 5.69
CA GLN A 78 -6.80 2.95 5.40
C GLN A 78 -7.52 2.12 6.48
N HIS A 79 -6.82 1.16 7.07
CA HIS A 79 -7.30 0.39 8.21
C HIS A 79 -7.53 1.27 9.45
N ASP A 80 -6.56 2.11 9.80
CA ASP A 80 -6.65 2.97 10.99
C ASP A 80 -7.74 4.05 10.85
N ARG A 81 -7.99 4.51 9.61
CA ARG A 81 -9.10 5.44 9.32
C ARG A 81 -10.48 4.81 9.46
N THR A 82 -10.60 3.50 9.27
CA THR A 82 -11.89 2.80 9.24
C THR A 82 -12.22 2.08 10.55
N GLY A 83 -11.27 1.95 11.47
CA GLY A 83 -11.50 1.37 12.79
C GLY A 83 -12.18 2.35 13.76
N ASP A 84 -13.03 1.82 14.65
CA ASP A 84 -13.74 2.57 15.71
C ASP A 84 -12.83 3.20 16.79
N ARG A 85 -11.52 2.96 16.73
CA ARG A 85 -10.55 3.46 17.72
C ARG A 85 -9.65 4.51 17.11
N GLN A 86 -10.15 5.75 17.05
CA GLN A 86 -9.28 6.93 17.06
C GLN A 86 -8.69 7.10 18.47
N CYS A 87 -7.90 6.11 18.90
CA CYS A 87 -7.05 6.28 20.07
C CYS A 87 -5.88 7.17 19.62
N GLY A 88 -5.55 8.20 20.39
CA GLY A 88 -4.57 9.25 20.02
C GLY A 88 -3.13 8.80 19.81
N ASP A 89 -2.88 7.50 19.71
CA ASP A 89 -1.57 6.85 19.49
C ASP A 89 -1.53 6.13 18.13
N THR A 90 -2.30 6.63 17.16
CA THR A 90 -2.35 6.01 15.82
C THR A 90 -1.14 6.47 15.01
N SER A 91 -0.25 5.53 14.74
CA SER A 91 0.99 5.78 14.00
C SER A 91 0.73 6.44 12.65
N ARG A 92 1.49 7.51 12.37
CA ARG A 92 1.47 8.22 11.10
C ARG A 92 2.59 7.74 10.19
N TRP A 93 2.42 7.93 8.89
CA TRP A 93 3.31 7.42 7.86
C TRP A 93 3.70 8.52 6.88
N ALA A 94 4.97 8.56 6.49
CA ALA A 94 5.55 9.62 5.68
C ALA A 94 5.19 9.51 4.19
N MET A 95 4.92 8.29 3.73
CA MET A 95 4.75 7.96 2.32
C MET A 95 3.47 7.15 2.12
N ARG A 96 2.77 7.42 1.01
CA ARG A 96 1.56 6.70 0.62
C ARG A 96 1.58 6.39 -0.88
N LEU A 97 1.34 5.13 -1.23
CA LEU A 97 0.95 4.71 -2.57
C LEU A 97 -0.56 4.68 -2.67
N VAL A 98 -1.12 5.29 -3.71
CA VAL A 98 -2.56 5.29 -4.00
C VAL A 98 -2.77 4.69 -5.38
N PHE A 99 -3.46 3.56 -5.43
CA PHE A 99 -3.92 2.95 -6.66
C PHE A 99 -5.26 3.57 -7.09
N ASP A 100 -5.45 3.73 -8.39
CA ASP A 100 -6.73 4.10 -9.00
C ASP A 100 -7.86 3.12 -8.61
N ARG A 101 -7.52 1.85 -8.44
CA ARG A 101 -8.41 0.78 -7.99
C ARG A 101 -7.65 -0.25 -7.14
N SER A 102 -8.37 -1.04 -6.33
CA SER A 102 -7.73 -2.03 -5.46
C SER A 102 -6.88 -3.05 -6.25
N PRO A 103 -5.62 -3.29 -5.85
CA PRO A 103 -4.79 -4.34 -6.44
C PRO A 103 -5.15 -5.75 -5.95
N TYR A 104 -5.98 -5.87 -4.91
CA TYR A 104 -6.47 -7.17 -4.44
C TYR A 104 -7.54 -7.75 -5.37
N PRO A 105 -7.68 -9.09 -5.42
CA PRO A 105 -8.73 -9.75 -6.20
C PRO A 105 -10.14 -9.27 -5.81
N GLN A 106 -10.92 -8.90 -6.82
CA GLN A 106 -12.31 -8.46 -6.67
C GLN A 106 -13.21 -9.64 -6.29
N PRO A 107 -14.40 -9.40 -5.69
CA PRO A 107 -15.30 -10.47 -5.24
C PRO A 107 -15.60 -11.54 -6.29
N GLU A 108 -15.75 -11.14 -7.55
CA GLU A 108 -16.05 -12.04 -8.67
C GLU A 108 -14.86 -12.90 -9.09
N GLU A 109 -13.66 -12.54 -8.62
CA GLU A 109 -12.42 -13.25 -8.91
C GLU A 109 -12.11 -14.33 -7.87
N TRP A 110 -12.87 -14.38 -6.77
CA TRP A 110 -12.82 -15.45 -5.78
C TRP A 110 -13.78 -16.57 -6.16
N LYS A 111 -13.34 -17.82 -6.01
CA LYS A 111 -14.20 -19.01 -6.18
C LYS A 111 -15.28 -19.08 -5.11
N GLU A 112 -14.96 -18.65 -3.91
CA GLU A 112 -15.87 -18.59 -2.77
C GLU A 112 -15.51 -17.41 -1.86
N MET A 113 -16.49 -16.57 -1.55
CA MET A 113 -16.31 -15.43 -0.64
C MET A 113 -16.58 -15.86 0.80
N THR A 114 -15.52 -16.11 1.56
CA THR A 114 -15.62 -16.47 2.98
C THR A 114 -16.12 -15.29 3.82
N SER A 115 -16.68 -15.58 5.00
CA SER A 115 -17.11 -14.55 5.97
C SER A 115 -15.97 -13.62 6.39
N SER A 116 -14.74 -14.13 6.49
CA SER A 116 -13.54 -13.33 6.81
C SER A 116 -13.19 -12.34 5.70
N LEU A 117 -13.27 -12.75 4.43
CA LEU A 117 -13.07 -11.85 3.30
C LEU A 117 -14.14 -10.75 3.31
N GLN A 118 -15.40 -11.12 3.55
CA GLN A 118 -16.54 -10.19 3.65
C GLN A 118 -16.44 -9.19 4.79
N ALA A 119 -15.86 -9.59 5.93
CA ALA A 119 -15.66 -8.71 7.07
C ALA A 119 -14.59 -7.64 6.78
N HIS A 120 -13.45 -8.05 6.20
CA HIS A 120 -12.33 -7.14 5.98
C HIS A 120 -12.45 -6.29 4.71
N LYS A 121 -13.17 -6.78 3.69
CA LYS A 121 -13.41 -6.08 2.42
C LYS A 121 -12.11 -5.54 1.80
N THR A 122 -11.04 -6.34 1.84
CA THR A 122 -9.70 -5.95 1.37
C THR A 122 -9.68 -5.53 -0.09
N TRP A 123 -10.60 -6.01 -0.92
CA TRP A 123 -10.80 -5.54 -2.31
C TRP A 123 -11.24 -4.08 -2.44
N LYS A 124 -11.52 -3.39 -1.34
CA LYS A 124 -11.74 -1.94 -1.28
C LYS A 124 -10.48 -1.17 -0.93
N TRP A 125 -9.38 -1.85 -0.60
CA TRP A 125 -8.15 -1.19 -0.18
C TRP A 125 -7.31 -0.83 -1.39
N ASN A 126 -6.96 0.44 -1.51
CA ASN A 126 -6.17 0.97 -2.61
C ASN A 126 -5.08 1.93 -2.13
N GLU A 127 -4.94 2.10 -0.81
CA GLU A 127 -3.93 2.97 -0.21
C GLU A 127 -2.97 2.17 0.68
N PHE A 128 -1.67 2.32 0.43
CA PHE A 128 -0.62 1.60 1.15
C PHE A 128 0.39 2.60 1.69
N CYS A 129 0.61 2.59 3.00
CA CYS A 129 1.51 3.54 3.66
C CYS A 129 2.86 2.89 3.99
N SER A 130 3.93 3.68 3.99
CA SER A 130 5.27 3.25 4.41
C SER A 130 6.02 4.39 5.09
N HIS A 131 7.17 4.06 5.70
CA HIS A 131 8.00 4.99 6.48
C HIS A 131 7.23 5.56 7.68
N GLN A 132 7.08 4.75 8.73
CA GLN A 132 6.42 5.17 9.96
C GLN A 132 7.12 6.43 10.49
N LEU A 133 6.34 7.48 10.72
CA LEU A 133 6.80 8.66 11.42
C LEU A 133 6.87 8.27 12.89
N HIS A 134 8.07 8.25 13.44
CA HIS A 134 8.21 8.19 14.89
C HIS A 134 7.50 9.42 15.47
N GLU A 135 6.51 9.19 16.33
CA GLU A 135 6.05 10.23 17.22
C GLU A 135 7.23 10.61 18.12
N GLN A 136 7.94 11.66 17.73
CA GLN A 136 8.91 12.29 18.60
C GLN A 136 8.12 13.02 19.69
N GLY A 137 7.76 12.29 20.74
CA GLY A 137 7.25 12.88 21.97
C GLY A 137 8.20 13.98 22.43
N LEU A 138 7.64 15.18 22.66
CA LEU A 138 8.21 16.38 23.31
C LEU A 138 9.56 16.96 22.79
N LEU A 139 10.44 16.18 22.15
CA LEU A 139 11.80 16.58 21.81
C LEU A 139 11.94 17.25 20.42
N THR A 140 10.95 17.12 19.53
CA THR A 140 10.91 17.86 18.25
C THR A 140 10.40 19.28 18.37
N ALA A 141 9.53 19.54 19.36
CA ALA A 141 9.09 20.90 19.66
C ALA A 141 10.29 21.79 20.02
N THR A 142 11.31 21.22 20.67
CA THR A 142 12.57 21.91 20.97
C THR A 142 13.45 22.14 19.73
N TRP A 143 13.52 21.20 18.78
CA TRP A 143 14.32 21.40 17.56
C TRP A 143 13.70 22.40 16.57
N SER A 144 12.36 22.44 16.49
CA SER A 144 11.67 23.45 15.65
C SER A 144 11.84 24.86 16.22
N LYS A 145 11.73 25.02 17.55
CA LYS A 145 12.00 26.29 18.24
C LYS A 145 13.46 26.73 18.16
N LEU A 146 14.41 25.79 18.25
CA LEU A 146 15.83 26.10 18.08
C LEU A 146 16.13 26.54 16.64
N ARG A 147 15.52 25.91 15.65
CA ARG A 147 15.70 26.31 14.24
C ARG A 147 15.16 27.72 13.97
N GLU A 148 14.05 28.13 14.60
CA GLU A 148 13.56 29.51 14.51
C GLU A 148 14.44 30.52 15.26
N ALA A 149 15.11 30.12 16.35
CA ALA A 149 15.98 31.00 17.13
C ALA A 149 17.37 31.25 16.51
N PHE A 150 17.84 30.41 15.57
CA PHE A 150 19.13 30.58 14.88
C PHE A 150 19.04 31.36 13.56
N PHE A 151 17.82 31.70 13.11
CA PHE A 151 17.59 32.50 11.90
C PHE A 151 16.86 33.82 12.19
N SER A 152 16.88 34.30 13.44
CA SER A 152 16.45 35.66 13.83
C SER A 152 17.64 36.50 14.27
#